data_AF-A0A9P4JUU5-F1
#
_entry.id   AF-A0A9P4JUU5-F1
#
_cell.length_a   1.000
_cell.length_b   1.000
_cell.length_c   1.000
_cell.angle_alpha   90.00
_cell.angle_beta   90.00
_cell.angle_gamma   90.00
#
_symmetry.space_group_name_H-M   'P 1'
#
loop_
_entity.id
_entity.type
_entity.pdbx_description
1 polymer ?
#
loop_
_entity_poly.entity_id
_entity_poly.type
_entity_poly.pdbx_seq_one_letter_code
_entity_poly.pdbx_strand_id
1 'polypeptide(L)'
;MDEHLSKKDSHLYGQQLRKQRTNTKEISSSGTLAFTSQLSSLISSASSSSNKPVSGRARPKKEDIFSSHNKNVKKRALKDLEDSDYTVQKHKGRTEAEKHEDDTTWKRAKRKLEEKARLYDAMKRGDIEDLDDKYAVDFDRKWAEKQEAGGPDTDASSSAGSASEDEELLDYIDEFGRTRKMTRSQIMLEERRKRTLAADEPDRFTARPSAPENLIFGDTIQTAAFNPDETIAQKMAELVAKRDKSPTPPPDSHWDGSGIRGTGMGYFKFSSDHEERKKQMAELEKLRKGRG
;
A
#
# COMPACT_ATOMS: atom_id res chain seq x y z
N MET A 1 14.60 -5.56 -37.33
CA MET A 1 13.37 -4.74 -37.21
C MET A 1 13.44 -4.20 -35.81
N ASP A 2 14.14 -3.08 -35.66
CA ASP A 2 14.54 -2.59 -34.34
C ASP A 2 13.51 -1.53 -33.93
N GLU A 3 12.54 -1.95 -33.12
CA GLU A 3 11.52 -1.05 -32.60
C GLU A 3 12.12 -0.13 -31.54
N HIS A 4 12.20 1.16 -31.87
CA HIS A 4 12.54 2.21 -30.92
C HIS A 4 11.35 2.46 -29.99
N LEU A 5 11.41 1.88 -28.78
CA LEU A 5 10.48 2.19 -27.71
C LEU A 5 10.64 3.68 -27.31
N SER A 6 9.61 4.47 -27.60
CA SER A 6 9.56 5.90 -27.30
C SER A 6 9.45 6.11 -25.79
N LYS A 7 10.09 7.16 -25.26
CA LYS A 7 10.03 7.54 -23.83
C LYS A 7 8.58 7.73 -23.31
N LYS A 8 7.62 7.94 -24.21
CA LYS A 8 6.20 8.10 -23.91
C LYS A 8 5.50 6.79 -23.53
N ASP A 9 6.03 5.64 -23.97
CA ASP A 9 5.41 4.32 -23.75
C ASP A 9 5.90 3.66 -22.45
N SER A 10 6.82 4.33 -21.75
CA SER A 10 7.43 3.86 -20.49
C SER A 10 6.47 3.80 -19.30
N HIS A 11 5.25 4.32 -19.44
CA HIS A 11 4.18 4.21 -18.44
C HIS A 11 3.25 3.01 -18.66
N LEU A 12 3.27 2.39 -19.85
CA LEU A 12 2.37 1.26 -20.18
C LEU A 12 2.89 -0.08 -19.67
N TYR A 13 4.20 -0.23 -19.51
CA TYR A 13 4.82 -1.42 -18.94
C TYR A 13 5.41 -1.04 -17.58
N GLY A 14 4.78 -1.53 -16.50
CA GLY A 14 5.08 -1.19 -15.10
C GLY A 14 6.55 -0.94 -14.82
N GLN A 15 6.87 0.32 -14.49
CA GLN A 15 8.25 0.76 -14.28
C GLN A 15 8.89 -0.02 -13.14
N GLN A 16 10.05 -0.62 -13.43
CA GLN A 16 11.01 -1.06 -12.42
C GLN A 16 11.41 0.15 -11.58
N LEU A 17 10.91 0.21 -10.34
CA LEU A 17 11.31 1.19 -9.33
C LEU A 17 12.84 1.19 -9.22
N ARG A 18 13.48 2.27 -9.70
CA ARG A 18 14.91 2.50 -9.46
C ARG A 18 15.09 2.71 -7.95
N LYS A 19 15.63 1.70 -7.27
CA LYS A 19 16.07 1.79 -5.88
C LYS A 19 17.06 2.95 -5.76
N GLN A 20 16.68 4.00 -5.03
CA GLN A 20 17.58 5.06 -4.62
C GLN A 20 18.66 4.44 -3.74
N ARG A 21 19.86 4.27 -4.28
CA ARG A 21 21.02 3.87 -3.49
C ARG A 21 21.34 5.01 -2.54
N THR A 22 21.38 4.69 -1.25
CA THR A 22 21.94 5.55 -0.20
C THR A 22 23.34 6.00 -0.62
N ASN A 23 23.65 7.29 -0.49
CA ASN A 23 24.99 7.85 -0.73
C ASN A 23 26.01 7.29 0.27
N THR A 24 26.43 6.05 0.08
CA THR A 24 27.71 5.55 0.56
C THR A 24 28.76 6.16 -0.37
N LYS A 25 29.54 7.12 0.15
CA LYS A 25 30.58 7.82 -0.59
C LYS A 25 31.57 6.81 -1.15
N GLU A 26 31.42 6.49 -2.43
CA GLU A 26 32.39 5.66 -3.15
C GLU A 26 33.71 6.44 -3.23
N ILE A 27 34.80 5.74 -2.93
CA ILE A 27 36.16 6.28 -2.93
C ILE A 27 36.55 6.50 -4.39
N SER A 28 36.16 7.64 -4.97
CA SER A 28 36.51 7.99 -6.34
C SER A 28 37.91 8.56 -6.38
N SER A 29 38.89 7.72 -6.73
CA SER A 29 40.32 8.04 -6.82
C SER A 29 40.71 8.83 -8.08
N SER A 30 39.79 9.60 -8.68
CA SER A 30 39.97 10.21 -10.01
C SER A 30 40.29 11.71 -10.00
N GLY A 31 40.69 12.29 -8.86
CA GLY A 31 41.09 13.70 -8.80
C GLY A 31 42.09 13.99 -7.68
N THR A 32 43.21 14.63 -8.05
CA THR A 32 44.30 15.03 -7.12
C THR A 32 43.80 15.92 -5.98
N LEU A 33 42.83 16.80 -6.24
CA LEU A 33 42.22 17.69 -5.24
C LEU A 33 41.37 16.93 -4.20
N ALA A 34 40.70 15.85 -4.59
CA ALA A 34 39.88 15.06 -3.66
C ALA A 34 40.78 14.24 -2.72
N PHE A 35 41.88 13.70 -3.23
CA PHE A 35 42.83 12.91 -2.45
C PHE A 35 43.59 13.76 -1.41
N THR A 36 44.01 14.98 -1.76
CA THR A 36 44.71 15.88 -0.81
C THR A 36 43.80 16.34 0.33
N SER A 37 42.53 16.63 0.03
CA SER A 37 41.55 17.03 1.07
C SER A 37 41.25 15.91 2.07
N GLN A 38 41.31 14.65 1.63
CA GLN A 38 41.10 13.49 2.50
C GLN A 38 42.35 13.18 3.33
N LEU A 39 43.54 13.30 2.75
CA LEU A 39 44.80 13.12 3.49
C LEU A 39 44.99 14.18 4.57
N SER A 40 44.69 15.46 4.29
CA SER A 40 44.80 16.52 5.30
C SER A 40 43.87 16.25 6.49
N SER A 41 42.65 15.79 6.24
CA SER A 41 41.69 15.43 7.30
C SER A 41 42.16 14.23 8.13
N LEU A 42 42.77 13.21 7.51
CA LEU A 42 43.32 12.05 8.22
C LEU A 42 44.55 12.43 9.06
N ILE A 43 45.42 13.31 8.55
CA ILE A 43 46.59 13.81 9.27
C ILE A 43 46.16 14.65 10.49
N SER A 44 45.14 15.53 10.35
CA SER A 44 44.59 16.29 11.48
C SER A 44 43.91 15.41 12.53
N SER A 45 43.28 14.30 12.11
CA SER A 45 42.73 13.30 13.02
C SER A 45 43.84 12.58 13.79
N ALA A 46 44.92 12.19 13.12
CA ALA A 46 46.05 11.50 13.74
C ALA A 46 46.88 12.40 14.68
N SER A 47 46.94 13.72 14.44
CA SER A 47 47.61 14.67 15.35
C SER A 47 46.86 14.93 16.66
N SER A 48 45.62 14.46 16.80
CA SER A 48 44.84 14.61 18.05
C SER A 48 45.10 13.50 19.08
N SER A 49 45.91 12.49 18.75
CA SER A 49 46.23 11.36 19.62
C SER A 49 47.71 11.33 20.02
N SER A 50 48.19 12.35 20.74
CA SER A 50 49.48 12.25 21.44
C SER A 50 49.47 12.96 22.80
N ASN A 51 49.51 12.14 23.85
CA ASN A 51 50.23 12.27 25.11
C ASN A 51 50.24 13.62 25.87
N LYS A 52 49.51 13.68 26.99
CA LYS A 52 49.89 14.50 28.17
C LYS A 52 49.68 13.74 29.50
N PRO A 53 50.58 13.90 30.50
CA PRO A 53 50.62 13.08 31.70
C PRO A 53 49.64 13.50 32.82
N VAL A 54 49.39 12.54 33.71
CA VAL A 54 48.38 12.45 34.78
C VAL A 54 48.58 13.49 35.90
N SER A 55 47.52 14.27 36.18
CA SER A 55 47.29 14.90 37.48
C SER A 55 45.90 14.49 37.99
N GLY A 56 45.83 14.08 39.26
CA GLY A 56 44.74 13.30 39.85
C GLY A 56 43.36 13.94 39.70
N ARG A 57 42.47 13.30 38.93
CA ARG A 57 41.07 13.71 38.78
C ARG A 57 40.20 12.96 39.78
N ALA A 58 39.32 13.70 40.47
CA ALA A 58 38.37 13.18 41.44
C ALA A 58 37.62 11.94 40.90
N ARG A 59 37.48 10.91 41.73
CA ARG A 59 36.81 9.65 41.37
C ARG A 59 35.41 9.95 40.84
N PRO A 60 35.01 9.44 39.67
CA PRO A 60 33.65 9.61 39.19
C PRO A 60 32.71 8.96 40.21
N LYS A 61 31.76 9.73 40.75
CA LYS A 61 30.64 9.15 41.50
C LYS A 61 29.94 8.21 40.53
N LYS A 62 29.66 6.98 40.96
CA LYS A 62 28.93 6.02 40.14
C LYS A 62 27.60 6.67 39.81
N GLU A 63 27.36 6.94 38.52
CA GLU A 63 26.05 7.37 38.06
C GLU A 63 25.07 6.29 38.51
N ASP A 64 24.01 6.70 39.19
CA ASP A 64 22.96 5.80 39.63
C ASP A 64 22.44 5.03 38.40
N ILE A 65 22.36 3.71 38.51
CA ILE A 65 21.96 2.81 37.41
C ILE A 65 20.57 3.20 36.91
N PHE A 66 19.77 3.85 37.76
CA PHE A 66 18.44 4.38 37.45
C PHE A 66 18.45 5.81 36.88
N SER A 67 19.58 6.53 36.95
CA SER A 67 19.76 7.87 36.37
C SER A 67 20.35 7.81 34.95
N SER A 68 21.26 6.85 34.69
CA SER A 68 21.87 6.68 33.38
C SER A 68 20.92 6.00 32.40
N HIS A 69 20.26 6.79 31.55
CA HIS A 69 19.44 6.25 30.47
C HIS A 69 20.35 5.64 29.39
N ASN A 70 20.00 4.45 28.89
CA ASN A 70 20.74 3.81 27.80
C ASN A 70 20.89 4.77 26.61
N LYS A 71 22.10 4.78 26.02
CA LYS A 71 22.39 5.60 24.83
C LYS A 71 21.35 5.26 23.76
N ASN A 72 20.63 6.29 23.31
CA ASN A 72 19.53 6.24 22.33
C ASN A 72 18.11 5.92 22.86
N VAL A 73 17.89 5.69 24.15
CA VAL A 73 16.51 5.53 24.69
C VAL A 73 15.72 6.82 24.52
N LYS A 74 16.31 7.98 24.80
CA LYS A 74 15.66 9.28 24.57
C LYS A 74 15.35 9.53 23.09
N LYS A 75 16.19 9.04 22.17
CA LYS A 75 15.95 9.15 20.72
C LYS A 75 14.81 8.25 20.27
N ARG A 76 14.70 7.05 20.84
CA ARG A 76 13.58 6.13 20.58
C ARG A 76 12.28 6.68 21.17
N ALA A 77 12.31 7.15 22.41
CA ALA A 77 11.15 7.79 23.05
C ALA A 77 10.65 9.04 22.30
N LEU A 78 11.57 9.86 21.77
CA LEU A 78 11.20 11.00 20.91
C LEU A 78 10.59 10.53 19.58
N LYS A 79 11.12 9.47 18.99
CA LYS A 79 10.57 8.88 17.77
C LYS A 79 9.16 8.30 18.01
N ASP A 80 8.92 7.65 19.13
CA ASP A 80 7.59 7.10 19.46
C ASP A 80 6.56 8.22 19.71
N LEU A 81 6.99 9.39 20.21
CA LEU A 81 6.14 10.59 20.31
C LEU A 81 5.85 11.21 18.93
N GLU A 82 6.84 11.29 18.05
CA GLU A 82 6.63 11.68 16.64
C GLU A 82 5.77 10.67 15.88
N ASP A 83 5.83 9.39 16.25
CA ASP A 83 5.09 8.31 15.62
C ASP A 83 3.62 8.20 16.05
N SER A 84 3.21 8.93 17.10
CA SER A 84 1.80 9.03 17.53
C SER A 84 0.91 9.90 16.62
N ASP A 85 1.51 10.63 15.67
CA ASP A 85 0.83 11.41 14.62
C ASP A 85 0.46 10.57 13.37
N TYR A 86 0.77 9.27 13.34
CA TYR A 86 0.65 8.42 12.13
C TYR A 86 -0.78 8.07 11.70
N THR A 87 -1.81 8.55 12.41
CA THR A 87 -3.19 8.52 11.91
C THR A 87 -3.45 9.57 10.82
N VAL A 88 -2.51 10.49 10.59
CA VAL A 88 -2.57 11.47 9.51
C VAL A 88 -1.46 11.15 8.50
N GLN A 89 -1.84 10.71 7.30
CA GLN A 89 -0.92 10.58 6.17
C GLN A 89 -0.26 11.94 5.90
N LYS A 90 0.96 12.14 6.41
CA LYS A 90 1.78 13.31 6.08
C LYS A 90 2.25 13.16 4.64
N HIS A 91 1.43 13.61 3.68
CA HIS A 91 1.85 13.79 2.30
C HIS A 91 3.15 14.62 2.30
N LYS A 92 4.12 14.21 1.49
CA LYS A 92 5.36 14.95 1.26
C LYS A 92 5.01 16.43 1.08
N GLY A 93 5.57 17.30 1.91
CA GLY A 93 5.35 18.73 1.81
C GLY A 93 5.60 19.18 0.37
N ARG A 94 4.56 19.75 -0.25
CA ARG A 94 4.57 20.18 -1.66
C ARG A 94 5.74 21.13 -1.90
N THR A 95 6.49 20.90 -2.98
CA THR A 95 7.64 21.74 -3.32
C THR A 95 7.19 23.15 -3.74
N GLU A 96 8.07 24.15 -3.65
CA GLU A 96 7.73 25.54 -4.01
C GLU A 96 7.31 25.68 -5.48
N ALA A 97 7.93 24.90 -6.38
CA ALA A 97 7.55 24.85 -7.79
C ALA A 97 6.11 24.31 -7.97
N GLU A 98 5.79 23.20 -7.31
CA GLU A 98 4.45 22.61 -7.37
C GLU A 98 3.38 23.53 -6.77
N LYS A 99 3.71 24.32 -5.73
CA LYS A 99 2.79 25.32 -5.16
C LYS A 99 2.53 26.47 -6.14
N HIS A 100 3.56 26.95 -6.81
CA HIS A 100 3.40 28.01 -7.81
C HIS A 100 2.56 27.54 -9.01
N GLU A 101 2.77 26.31 -9.48
CA GLU A 101 1.94 25.71 -10.54
C GLU A 101 0.48 25.65 -10.11
N ASP A 102 0.20 25.18 -8.90
CA ASP A 102 -1.14 25.18 -8.32
C ASP A 102 -1.75 26.58 -8.28
N ASP A 103 -1.03 27.57 -7.78
CA ASP A 103 -1.52 28.95 -7.70
C ASP A 103 -1.87 29.51 -9.09
N THR A 104 -1.11 29.16 -10.11
CA THR A 104 -1.43 29.56 -11.49
C THR A 104 -2.68 28.88 -12.01
N THR A 105 -2.86 27.58 -11.73
CA THR A 105 -4.08 26.84 -12.12
C THR A 105 -5.30 27.36 -11.38
N TRP A 106 -5.17 27.63 -10.07
CA TRP A 106 -6.19 28.21 -9.22
C TRP A 106 -6.63 29.58 -9.75
N LYS A 107 -5.69 30.46 -10.07
CA LYS A 107 -5.99 31.78 -10.66
C LYS A 107 -6.72 31.65 -12.00
N ARG A 108 -6.35 30.71 -12.86
CA ARG A 108 -7.07 30.45 -14.12
C ARG A 108 -8.48 29.94 -13.89
N ALA A 109 -8.66 28.99 -12.96
CA ALA A 109 -9.96 28.44 -12.61
C ALA A 109 -10.87 29.54 -12.03
N LYS A 110 -10.34 30.37 -11.13
CA LYS A 110 -11.05 31.51 -10.54
C LYS A 110 -11.55 32.49 -11.60
N ARG A 111 -10.71 32.90 -12.55
CA ARG A 111 -11.11 33.82 -13.64
C ARG A 111 -12.23 33.23 -14.50
N LYS A 112 -12.12 31.95 -14.87
CA LYS A 112 -13.19 31.26 -15.62
C LYS A 112 -14.50 31.19 -14.85
N LEU A 113 -14.44 31.01 -13.53
CA LEU A 113 -15.62 30.97 -12.67
C LEU A 113 -16.26 32.36 -12.58
N GLU A 114 -15.46 33.41 -12.38
CA GLU A 114 -15.93 34.80 -12.39
C GLU A 114 -16.58 35.17 -13.73
N GLU A 115 -15.99 34.78 -14.87
CA GLU A 115 -16.57 34.97 -16.20
C GLU A 115 -17.90 34.23 -16.36
N LYS A 116 -17.98 32.98 -15.90
CA LYS A 116 -19.23 32.20 -15.90
C LYS A 116 -20.29 32.81 -15.00
N ALA A 117 -19.92 33.32 -13.82
CA ALA A 117 -20.84 33.99 -12.90
C ALA A 117 -21.39 35.27 -13.53
N ARG A 118 -20.52 36.08 -14.15
CA ARG A 118 -20.94 37.28 -14.88
C ARG A 118 -21.87 36.95 -16.04
N LEU A 119 -21.58 35.88 -16.79
CA LEU A 119 -22.42 35.42 -17.89
C LEU A 119 -23.78 34.93 -17.37
N TYR A 120 -23.80 34.15 -16.29
CA TYR A 120 -25.03 33.72 -15.64
C TYR A 120 -25.87 34.90 -15.14
N ASP A 121 -25.26 35.90 -14.52
CA ASP A 121 -25.96 37.10 -14.04
C ASP A 121 -26.51 37.93 -15.20
N ALA A 122 -25.79 38.01 -16.32
CA ALA A 122 -26.24 38.67 -17.54
C ALA A 122 -27.41 37.91 -18.20
N MET A 123 -27.36 36.58 -18.26
CA MET A 123 -28.46 35.76 -18.77
C MET A 123 -29.68 35.82 -17.83
N LYS A 124 -29.47 35.77 -16.51
CA LYS A 124 -30.55 35.92 -15.50
C LYS A 124 -31.23 37.29 -15.61
N ARG A 125 -30.50 38.33 -16.02
CA ARG A 125 -31.03 39.68 -16.26
C ARG A 125 -31.70 39.84 -17.64
N GLY A 126 -31.42 38.93 -18.57
CA GLY A 126 -31.88 39.02 -19.96
C GLY A 126 -31.02 39.91 -20.86
N ASP A 127 -29.81 40.30 -20.43
CA ASP A 127 -28.90 41.11 -21.26
C ASP A 127 -28.25 40.27 -22.38
N ILE A 128 -28.20 38.94 -22.19
CA ILE A 128 -27.61 37.97 -23.12
C ILE A 128 -28.61 36.81 -23.25
N GLU A 129 -29.13 36.60 -24.46
CA GLU A 129 -30.02 35.48 -24.79
C GLU A 129 -29.20 34.27 -25.25
N ASP A 130 -29.56 33.08 -24.78
CA ASP A 130 -28.92 31.81 -25.20
C ASP A 130 -29.56 31.27 -26.48
N LEU A 131 -29.42 32.03 -27.59
CA LEU A 131 -30.07 31.74 -28.87
C LEU A 131 -29.69 30.37 -29.49
N ASP A 132 -28.56 29.81 -29.08
CA ASP A 132 -28.02 28.55 -29.61
C ASP A 132 -28.11 27.39 -28.59
N ASP A 133 -28.87 27.53 -27.50
CA ASP A 133 -29.00 26.55 -26.39
C ASP A 133 -27.63 26.07 -25.85
N LYS A 134 -26.61 26.93 -25.88
CA LYS A 134 -25.22 26.55 -25.57
C LYS A 134 -25.00 26.30 -24.10
N TYR A 135 -25.75 26.98 -23.23
CA TYR A 135 -25.53 26.96 -21.79
C TYR A 135 -26.50 26.03 -21.06
N ALA A 136 -27.48 25.42 -21.76
CA ALA A 136 -28.43 24.44 -21.22
C ALA A 136 -29.17 24.91 -19.95
N VAL A 137 -29.24 26.22 -19.72
CA VAL A 137 -29.96 26.84 -18.61
C VAL A 137 -31.23 27.47 -19.16
N ASP A 138 -32.37 26.85 -18.86
CA ASP A 138 -33.70 27.34 -19.23
C ASP A 138 -34.25 28.23 -18.11
N PHE A 139 -34.12 29.56 -18.27
CA PHE A 139 -34.57 30.54 -17.29
C PHE A 139 -36.10 30.64 -17.22
N ASP A 140 -36.81 30.34 -18.31
CA ASP A 140 -38.27 30.40 -18.38
C ASP A 140 -38.89 29.30 -17.53
N ARG A 141 -38.33 28.08 -17.62
CA ARG A 141 -38.72 26.97 -16.74
C ARG A 141 -38.41 27.27 -15.27
N LYS A 142 -37.23 27.83 -14.96
CA LYS A 142 -36.86 28.20 -13.59
C LYS A 142 -37.75 29.31 -13.02
N TRP A 143 -38.20 30.24 -13.86
CA TRP A 143 -39.11 31.31 -13.46
C TRP A 143 -40.50 30.76 -13.15
N ALA A 144 -41.01 29.84 -13.97
CA ALA A 144 -42.29 29.15 -13.73
C ALA A 144 -42.26 28.33 -12.43
N GLU A 145 -41.19 27.55 -12.20
CA GLU A 145 -41.02 26.76 -10.97
C GLU A 145 -40.92 27.65 -9.72
N LYS A 146 -40.26 28.81 -9.81
CA LYS A 146 -40.16 29.76 -8.69
C LYS A 146 -41.52 30.38 -8.32
N GLN A 147 -42.37 30.65 -9.31
CA GLN A 147 -43.74 31.14 -9.08
C GLN A 147 -44.62 30.04 -8.45
N GLU A 148 -44.51 28.79 -8.92
CA GLU A 148 -45.24 27.65 -8.35
C GLU A 148 -44.80 27.34 -6.91
N ALA A 149 -43.51 27.52 -6.60
CA ALA A 149 -42.95 27.34 -5.27
C ALA A 149 -43.29 28.46 -4.26
N GLY A 150 -44.01 29.51 -4.69
CA GLY A 150 -44.55 30.55 -3.80
C GLY A 150 -43.52 31.41 -3.05
N GLY A 151 -42.27 31.47 -3.53
CA GLY A 151 -41.19 32.22 -2.86
C GLY A 151 -41.20 33.71 -3.25
N PRO A 152 -41.29 34.66 -2.29
CA PRO A 152 -41.13 36.09 -2.59
C PRO A 152 -39.75 36.36 -3.19
N ASP A 153 -39.65 37.37 -4.05
CA ASP A 153 -38.44 37.74 -4.79
C ASP A 153 -37.38 38.39 -3.89
N THR A 154 -36.83 37.62 -2.96
CA THR A 154 -35.77 38.03 -2.03
C THR A 154 -34.50 37.24 -2.34
N ASP A 155 -33.89 37.52 -3.49
CA ASP A 155 -32.52 37.07 -3.78
C ASP A 155 -31.62 38.28 -4.14
N ALA A 156 -32.01 39.45 -3.65
CA ALA A 156 -31.16 40.61 -3.51
C ALA A 156 -30.76 40.71 -2.03
N SER A 157 -29.46 40.60 -1.74
CA SER A 157 -28.85 40.86 -0.44
C SER A 157 -29.04 39.79 0.65
N SER A 158 -28.26 38.70 0.57
CA SER A 158 -27.71 38.09 1.78
C SER A 158 -26.51 38.91 2.27
N SER A 159 -26.76 40.17 2.62
CA SER A 159 -25.89 41.03 3.41
C SER A 159 -26.57 41.25 4.75
N ALA A 160 -25.93 40.77 5.81
CA ALA A 160 -26.13 41.08 7.23
C ALA A 160 -27.44 41.79 7.63
N GLY A 161 -28.32 41.06 8.34
CA GLY A 161 -29.45 41.63 9.07
C GLY A 161 -29.60 40.94 10.42
N SER A 162 -29.09 41.57 11.46
CA SER A 162 -29.39 41.26 12.86
C SER A 162 -30.87 41.51 13.12
N ALA A 163 -31.64 40.46 13.42
CA ALA A 163 -33.00 40.57 13.93
C ALA A 163 -33.14 39.64 15.15
N SER A 164 -32.67 40.15 16.28
CA SER A 164 -33.01 39.67 17.61
C SER A 164 -34.44 40.10 17.91
N GLU A 165 -35.42 39.23 17.67
CA GLU A 165 -36.78 39.36 18.19
C GLU A 165 -37.36 37.94 18.22
N ASP A 166 -37.30 37.34 19.41
CA ASP A 166 -37.96 36.10 19.82
C ASP A 166 -37.84 34.90 18.86
N GLU A 167 -36.68 34.24 18.89
CA GLU A 167 -36.53 32.90 18.30
C GLU A 167 -37.48 31.94 19.04
N GLU A 168 -38.62 31.62 18.42
CA GLU A 168 -39.60 30.66 18.95
C GLU A 168 -38.91 29.34 19.30
N LEU A 169 -38.70 29.13 20.60
CA LEU A 169 -38.09 27.92 21.15
C LEU A 169 -39.13 26.82 21.19
N LEU A 170 -39.10 25.95 20.19
CA LEU A 170 -39.98 24.79 20.07
C LEU A 170 -39.38 23.60 20.79
N ASP A 171 -40.24 22.72 21.33
CA ASP A 171 -39.82 21.47 21.95
C ASP A 171 -39.52 20.42 20.85
N TYR A 172 -38.24 20.09 20.64
CA TYR A 172 -37.77 19.07 19.71
C TYR A 172 -37.37 17.79 20.43
N ILE A 173 -37.65 16.63 19.84
CA ILE A 173 -37.28 15.32 20.38
C ILE A 173 -35.95 14.88 19.76
N ASP A 174 -34.91 14.85 20.58
CA ASP A 174 -33.56 14.40 20.23
C ASP A 174 -33.54 12.91 19.83
N GLU A 175 -32.46 12.45 19.20
CA GLU A 175 -32.26 11.05 18.79
C GLU A 175 -32.36 10.05 19.97
N PHE A 176 -32.10 10.54 21.18
CA PHE A 176 -32.23 9.79 22.44
C PHE A 176 -33.63 9.86 23.07
N GLY A 177 -34.63 10.41 22.38
CA GLY A 177 -36.00 10.54 22.87
C GLY A 177 -36.20 11.62 23.95
N ARG A 178 -35.21 12.50 24.16
CA ARG A 178 -35.28 13.59 25.14
C ARG A 178 -35.82 14.86 24.49
N THR A 179 -36.69 15.58 25.20
CA THR A 179 -37.19 16.90 24.76
C THR A 179 -36.13 17.98 25.01
N ARG A 180 -35.72 18.69 23.95
CA ARG A 180 -34.81 19.83 23.98
C ARG A 180 -35.48 21.03 23.32
N LYS A 181 -35.35 22.21 23.92
CA LYS A 181 -35.84 23.47 23.34
C LYS A 181 -34.86 23.97 22.30
N MET A 182 -35.29 24.07 21.04
CA MET A 182 -34.47 24.54 19.93
C MET A 182 -35.25 25.52 19.07
N THR A 183 -34.52 26.37 18.36
CA THR A 183 -35.11 27.30 17.41
C THR A 183 -35.51 26.56 16.14
N ARG A 184 -36.49 27.10 15.42
CA ARG A 184 -36.98 26.48 14.16
C ARG A 184 -35.87 26.25 13.13
N SER A 185 -34.87 27.13 13.06
CA SER A 185 -33.71 26.97 12.16
C SER A 185 -32.79 25.82 12.58
N GLN A 186 -32.56 25.65 13.89
CA GLN A 186 -31.76 24.55 14.44
C GLN A 186 -32.43 23.20 14.21
N ILE A 187 -33.75 23.12 14.36
CA ILE A 187 -34.52 21.90 14.08
C ILE A 187 -34.32 21.46 12.63
N MET A 188 -34.43 22.38 11.66
CA MET A 188 -34.21 22.08 10.25
C MET A 188 -32.77 21.59 9.96
N LEU A 189 -31.78 22.14 10.66
CA LEU A 189 -30.38 21.72 10.53
C LEU A 189 -30.19 20.29 11.07
N GLU A 190 -30.74 19.99 12.25
CA GLU A 190 -30.68 18.65 12.83
C GLU A 190 -31.43 17.61 11.97
N GLU A 191 -32.57 17.96 11.38
CA GLU A 191 -33.26 17.09 10.43
C GLU A 191 -32.41 16.80 9.18
N ARG A 192 -31.73 17.82 8.64
CA ARG A 192 -30.80 17.64 7.51
C ARG A 192 -29.64 16.74 7.90
N ARG A 193 -29.07 16.94 9.09
CA ARG A 193 -27.97 16.11 9.63
C ARG A 193 -28.40 14.66 9.83
N LYS A 194 -29.62 14.43 10.32
CA LYS A 194 -30.22 13.09 10.46
C LYS A 194 -30.39 12.41 9.11
N ARG A 195 -30.83 13.14 8.07
CA ARG A 195 -30.94 12.59 6.70
C ARG A 195 -29.58 12.25 6.09
N THR A 196 -28.55 13.05 6.33
CA THR A 196 -27.19 12.73 5.82
C THR A 196 -26.60 11.52 6.51
N LEU A 197 -26.77 11.39 7.83
CA LEU A 197 -26.31 10.21 8.57
C LEU A 197 -27.08 8.94 8.18
N ALA A 198 -28.39 9.05 7.91
CA ALA A 198 -29.18 7.93 7.41
C ALA A 198 -28.83 7.55 5.95
N ALA A 199 -28.29 8.47 5.16
CA ALA A 199 -27.79 8.20 3.81
C ALA A 199 -26.37 7.59 3.78
N ASP A 200 -25.64 7.70 4.90
CA ASP A 200 -24.35 7.00 5.10
C ASP A 200 -24.55 5.51 5.49
N GLU A 201 -25.79 5.05 5.70
CA GLU A 201 -26.10 3.62 5.66
C GLU A 201 -25.67 3.08 4.28
N PRO A 202 -24.89 1.98 4.21
CA PRO A 202 -24.21 1.58 2.99
C PRO A 202 -25.24 1.34 1.88
N ASP A 203 -25.32 2.33 0.99
CA ASP A 203 -26.20 2.33 -0.16
C ASP A 203 -25.94 1.07 -0.98
N ARG A 204 -26.95 0.19 -1.01
CA ARG A 204 -26.97 -1.10 -1.71
C ARG A 204 -26.65 -0.98 -3.20
N PHE A 205 -26.64 0.24 -3.75
CA PHE A 205 -26.32 0.54 -5.14
C PHE A 205 -24.97 1.23 -5.37
N THR A 206 -24.18 1.49 -4.32
CA THR A 206 -22.81 1.98 -4.52
C THR A 206 -21.86 0.82 -4.86
N ALA A 207 -21.08 0.97 -5.94
CA ALA A 207 -20.06 0.00 -6.36
C ALA A 207 -18.85 -0.10 -5.40
N ARG A 208 -18.99 0.40 -4.17
CA ARG A 208 -17.96 0.32 -3.14
C ARG A 208 -18.12 -1.04 -2.45
N PRO A 209 -17.06 -1.88 -2.40
CA PRO A 209 -17.13 -3.10 -1.63
C PRO A 209 -17.40 -2.77 -0.16
N SER A 210 -18.28 -3.55 0.48
CA SER A 210 -18.53 -3.42 1.92
C SER A 210 -17.21 -3.58 2.68
N ALA A 211 -17.04 -2.78 3.73
CA ALA A 211 -15.90 -2.96 4.62
C ALA A 211 -15.89 -4.41 5.17
N PRO A 212 -14.73 -5.05 5.28
CA PRO A 212 -14.64 -6.41 5.78
C PRO A 212 -15.13 -6.47 7.25
N GLU A 213 -15.95 -7.46 7.58
CA GLU A 213 -16.54 -7.62 8.92
C GLU A 213 -15.48 -7.86 10.00
N ASN A 214 -14.40 -8.55 9.64
CA ASN A 214 -13.32 -8.90 10.55
C ASN A 214 -12.12 -7.98 10.33
N LEU A 215 -12.19 -6.79 10.91
CA LEU A 215 -11.03 -5.91 11.00
C LEU A 215 -10.07 -6.45 12.07
N ILE A 216 -8.81 -6.62 11.69
CA ILE A 216 -7.77 -7.06 12.61
C ILE A 216 -7.26 -5.84 13.35
N PHE A 217 -7.55 -5.76 14.66
CA PHE A 217 -7.12 -4.66 15.52
C PHE A 217 -5.87 -5.04 16.32
N GLY A 218 -4.91 -4.12 16.43
CA GLY A 218 -3.68 -4.28 17.24
C GLY A 218 -2.46 -4.79 16.49
N ASP A 219 -1.38 -5.08 17.23
CA ASP A 219 -0.08 -5.51 16.69
C ASP A 219 -0.07 -7.02 16.42
N THR A 220 -0.91 -7.45 15.46
CA THR A 220 -1.00 -8.84 15.05
C THR A 220 -0.21 -9.07 13.76
N ILE A 221 0.79 -9.93 13.83
CA ILE A 221 1.58 -10.30 12.66
C ILE A 221 0.79 -11.34 11.86
N GLN A 222 0.38 -10.99 10.64
CA GLN A 222 -0.22 -11.93 9.68
C GLN A 222 0.86 -12.88 9.14
N THR A 223 1.28 -13.85 9.95
CA THR A 223 2.36 -14.80 9.61
C THR A 223 2.05 -15.57 8.33
N ALA A 224 0.79 -15.91 8.11
CA ALA A 224 0.33 -16.62 6.91
C ALA A 224 0.21 -15.72 5.66
N ALA A 225 0.27 -14.39 5.78
CA ALA A 225 0.21 -13.50 4.62
C ALA A 225 1.54 -13.45 3.85
N PHE A 226 2.64 -13.86 4.49
CA PHE A 226 3.97 -13.88 3.87
C PHE A 226 4.61 -15.25 4.03
N ASN A 227 4.19 -16.19 3.18
CA ASN A 227 4.79 -17.51 3.08
C ASN A 227 5.70 -17.56 1.84
N PRO A 228 7.02 -17.29 1.97
CA PRO A 228 7.95 -17.35 0.82
C PRO A 228 7.97 -18.74 0.16
N ASP A 229 7.63 -19.77 0.94
CA ASP A 229 7.60 -21.17 0.53
C ASP A 229 6.38 -21.53 -0.32
N GLU A 230 5.32 -20.71 -0.37
CA GLU A 230 4.16 -21.00 -1.22
C GLU A 230 4.53 -21.09 -2.70
N THR A 231 5.39 -20.19 -3.16
CA THR A 231 5.88 -20.19 -4.54
C THR A 231 6.73 -21.44 -4.85
N ILE A 232 7.44 -21.96 -3.84
CA ILE A 232 8.26 -23.17 -3.95
C ILE A 232 7.33 -24.39 -3.96
N ALA A 233 6.34 -24.42 -3.08
CA ALA A 233 5.35 -25.48 -2.99
C ALA A 233 4.53 -25.61 -4.29
N GLN A 234 4.10 -24.49 -4.88
CA GLN A 234 3.40 -24.49 -6.18
C GLN A 234 4.28 -25.06 -7.29
N LYS A 235 5.55 -24.62 -7.39
CA LYS A 235 6.49 -25.14 -8.39
C LYS A 235 6.76 -26.63 -8.20
N MET A 236 6.91 -27.09 -6.95
CA MET A 236 7.08 -28.51 -6.65
C MET A 236 5.84 -29.32 -7.03
N ALA A 237 4.64 -28.81 -6.75
CA ALA A 237 3.39 -29.46 -7.15
C ALA A 237 3.26 -29.56 -8.68
N GLU A 238 3.62 -28.51 -9.41
CA GLU A 238 3.66 -28.56 -10.87
C GLU A 238 4.67 -29.57 -11.40
N LEU A 239 5.87 -29.64 -10.81
CA LEU A 239 6.88 -30.62 -11.19
C LEU A 239 6.41 -32.05 -10.91
N VAL A 240 5.73 -32.29 -9.78
CA VAL A 240 5.13 -33.59 -9.44
C VAL A 240 4.02 -33.95 -10.44
N ALA A 241 3.16 -32.99 -10.79
CA ALA A 241 2.10 -33.20 -11.78
C ALA A 241 2.66 -33.48 -13.19
N LYS A 242 3.77 -32.84 -13.56
CA LYS A 242 4.48 -33.06 -14.84
C LYS A 242 5.33 -34.34 -14.84
N ARG A 243 5.72 -34.85 -13.67
CA ARG A 243 6.52 -36.08 -13.58
C ARG A 243 5.69 -37.29 -14.01
N ASP A 244 6.32 -38.19 -14.75
CA ASP A 244 5.74 -39.49 -15.09
C ASP A 244 5.50 -40.28 -13.81
N LYS A 245 4.27 -40.76 -13.64
CA LYS A 245 3.79 -41.45 -12.42
C LYS A 245 4.22 -42.91 -12.40
N SER A 246 5.20 -43.28 -13.24
CA SER A 246 5.82 -44.58 -13.13
C SER A 246 6.52 -44.66 -11.77
N PRO A 247 6.29 -45.73 -11.00
CA PRO A 247 7.01 -45.93 -9.75
C PRO A 247 8.52 -45.95 -10.08
N THR A 248 9.24 -44.97 -9.54
CA THR A 248 10.71 -45.00 -9.43
C THR A 248 11.01 -45.53 -8.04
N PRO A 249 11.61 -46.73 -7.85
CA PRO A 249 12.43 -47.50 -8.79
C PRO A 249 11.63 -48.31 -9.82
N PRO A 250 12.20 -48.52 -11.03
CA PRO A 250 11.55 -49.29 -12.09
C PRO A 250 11.11 -50.67 -11.59
N PRO A 251 10.01 -51.22 -12.11
CA PRO A 251 9.57 -52.56 -11.74
C PRO A 251 10.70 -53.57 -12.03
N ASP A 252 10.84 -54.58 -11.18
CA ASP A 252 11.86 -55.62 -11.28
C ASP A 252 11.70 -56.41 -12.61
N SER A 253 12.31 -55.89 -13.68
CA SER A 253 12.34 -56.53 -14.99
C SER A 253 13.53 -57.48 -15.04
N HIS A 254 13.25 -58.78 -15.14
CA HIS A 254 14.29 -59.81 -15.22
C HIS A 254 14.46 -60.30 -16.66
N TRP A 255 15.70 -60.61 -17.02
CA TRP A 255 16.06 -61.11 -18.34
C TRP A 255 15.55 -62.55 -18.55
N ASP A 256 14.74 -62.79 -19.59
CA ASP A 256 14.40 -64.15 -20.05
C ASP A 256 15.50 -64.66 -20.99
N GLY A 257 16.38 -65.53 -20.49
CA GLY A 257 17.47 -66.11 -21.28
C GLY A 257 17.06 -67.26 -22.19
N SER A 258 15.77 -67.42 -22.49
CA SER A 258 15.24 -68.45 -23.41
C SER A 258 15.84 -68.39 -24.82
N GLY A 259 16.43 -67.25 -25.22
CA GLY A 259 17.04 -67.04 -26.53
C GLY A 259 18.50 -67.47 -26.69
N ILE A 260 19.22 -67.83 -25.61
CA ILE A 260 20.68 -68.06 -25.67
C ILE A 260 20.98 -69.56 -25.75
N ARG A 261 21.27 -70.05 -26.96
CA ARG A 261 21.57 -71.48 -27.26
C ARG A 261 23.06 -71.82 -27.38
N GLY A 262 23.96 -70.92 -26.98
CA GLY A 262 25.38 -71.00 -27.36
C GLY A 262 26.42 -70.73 -26.27
N THR A 263 26.02 -70.46 -25.02
CA THR A 263 27.00 -70.30 -23.94
C THR A 263 27.40 -71.67 -23.42
N GLY A 264 28.64 -72.11 -23.67
CA GLY A 264 29.18 -73.43 -23.28
C GLY A 264 29.34 -73.70 -21.78
N MET A 265 28.59 -72.99 -20.94
CA MET A 265 28.54 -73.13 -19.49
C MET A 265 27.08 -73.45 -19.12
N GLY A 266 26.86 -74.43 -18.24
CA GLY A 266 25.51 -74.90 -17.88
C GLY A 266 24.60 -73.75 -17.42
N TYR A 267 23.72 -73.29 -18.30
CA TYR A 267 22.80 -72.19 -18.06
C TYR A 267 21.58 -72.70 -17.30
N PHE A 268 21.25 -72.06 -16.18
CA PHE A 268 20.05 -72.35 -15.39
C PHE A 268 19.00 -71.26 -15.61
N LYS A 269 17.84 -71.63 -16.16
CA LYS A 269 16.72 -70.71 -16.39
C LYS A 269 15.92 -70.54 -15.10
N PHE A 270 15.86 -69.32 -14.57
CA PHE A 270 14.99 -69.01 -13.44
C PHE A 270 13.53 -68.82 -13.87
N SER A 271 12.60 -69.13 -12.97
CA SER A 271 11.17 -68.86 -13.16
C SER A 271 10.92 -67.36 -13.39
N SER A 272 9.87 -67.02 -14.14
CA SER A 272 9.39 -65.64 -14.32
C SER A 272 8.79 -65.08 -13.02
N ASP A 273 8.25 -65.97 -12.19
CA ASP A 273 7.60 -65.62 -10.93
C ASP A 273 8.63 -65.29 -9.85
N HIS A 274 8.41 -64.15 -9.18
CA HIS A 274 9.37 -63.58 -8.24
C HIS A 274 9.61 -64.47 -7.01
N GLU A 275 8.57 -65.14 -6.50
CA GLU A 275 8.69 -66.04 -5.35
C GLU A 275 9.44 -67.33 -5.68
N GLU A 276 9.14 -67.92 -6.83
CA GLU A 276 9.81 -69.14 -7.29
C GLU A 276 11.27 -68.87 -7.63
N ARG A 277 11.56 -67.76 -8.30
CA ARG A 277 12.93 -67.33 -8.57
C ARG A 277 13.73 -67.14 -7.30
N LYS A 278 13.15 -66.49 -6.27
CA LYS A 278 13.82 -66.31 -4.97
C LYS A 278 14.15 -67.65 -4.31
N LYS A 279 13.23 -68.61 -4.37
CA LYS A 279 13.47 -69.98 -3.86
C LYS A 279 14.61 -70.67 -4.63
N GLN A 280 14.58 -70.60 -5.96
CA GLN A 280 15.63 -71.17 -6.83
C GLN A 280 17.01 -70.53 -6.59
N MET A 281 17.07 -69.20 -6.41
CA MET A 281 18.30 -68.48 -6.07
C MET A 281 18.84 -68.89 -4.70
N ALA A 282 17.97 -68.98 -3.70
CA ALA A 282 18.34 -69.40 -2.36
C ALA A 282 18.85 -70.86 -2.32
N GLU A 283 18.25 -71.74 -3.13
CA GLU A 283 18.69 -73.13 -3.28
C GLU A 283 20.06 -73.22 -3.96
N LEU A 284 20.29 -72.46 -5.04
CA LEU A 284 21.60 -72.38 -5.69
C LEU A 284 22.68 -71.84 -4.76
N GLU A 285 22.38 -70.83 -3.94
CA GLU A 285 23.30 -70.34 -2.93
C GLU A 285 23.63 -71.40 -1.89
N LYS A 286 22.65 -72.18 -1.44
CA LYS A 286 22.87 -73.30 -0.49
C LYS A 286 23.77 -74.37 -1.11
N LEU A 287 23.53 -74.74 -2.37
CA LEU A 287 24.37 -75.70 -3.10
C LEU A 287 25.80 -75.17 -3.29
N ARG A 288 25.97 -73.87 -3.57
CA ARG A 288 27.29 -73.25 -3.72
C ARG A 288 28.05 -73.19 -2.40
N LYS A 289 27.35 -72.89 -1.30
CA LYS A 289 27.94 -72.86 0.06
C LYS A 289 28.25 -74.25 0.59
N GLY A 290 27.44 -75.26 0.25
CA GLY A 290 27.65 -76.65 0.67
C GLY A 290 28.67 -77.43 -0.17
N ARG A 291 29.20 -76.84 -1.25
CA ARG A 291 30.17 -77.46 -2.18
C ARG A 291 31.54 -76.80 -2.14
N GLY A 292 31.82 -76.01 -1.10
CA GLY A 292 33.13 -75.43 -0.80
C GLY A 292 33.79 -76.16 0.36
#